data_AF-U4Q7I4-F1
#
_entry.id   AF-U4Q7I4-F1
#
_cell.length_a   1.000
_cell.length_b   1.000
_cell.length_c   1.000
_cell.angle_alpha   90.00
_cell.angle_beta   90.00
_cell.angle_gamma   90.00
#
_symmetry.space_group_name_H-M   'P 1'
#
loop_
_entity.id
_entity.type
_entity.pdbx_description
1 polymer ?
#
loop_
_entity_poly.entity_id
_entity_poly.type
_entity_poly.pdbx_seq_one_letter_code
_entity_poly.pdbx_strand_id
1 'polypeptide(L)'
;MTAAIGATLGGWFSPSVFQHADAVLLSLGGLAAFIAAEGALVYVYFRLVAGFDHATAYFSAMPRGLVDMVTLGLERGGDEKMIALVQAARIILVALVLPFLIRSVTGVAPHRTVAAFVRLASLHANDVLWLSAAVLLGVPAGIFLRLPARYLLGPMSASAIMHIKGLTQFELPTAAQVFIGATNGCRFAFAPPRKITGVIACRSVPQFCCPLR
;
A
#
# COMPACT_ATOMS: atom_id res chain seq x y z
N MET A 1 12.42 7.15 2.42
CA MET A 1 11.83 5.80 2.28
C MET A 1 10.92 5.70 1.05
N THR A 2 9.84 6.48 0.96
CA THR A 2 8.91 6.46 -0.19
C THR A 2 9.59 6.68 -1.54
N ALA A 3 10.53 7.62 -1.63
CA ALA A 3 11.31 7.86 -2.85
C ALA A 3 12.19 6.69 -3.26
N ALA A 4 12.79 5.97 -2.31
CA ALA A 4 13.60 4.79 -2.59
C ALA A 4 12.73 3.63 -3.08
N ILE A 5 11.56 3.44 -2.46
CA ILE A 5 10.56 2.46 -2.92
C ILE A 5 10.09 2.80 -4.35
N GLY A 6 9.82 4.08 -4.61
CA GLY A 6 9.47 4.56 -5.95
C GLY A 6 10.55 4.25 -6.98
N ALA A 7 11.81 4.59 -6.67
CA ALA A 7 12.94 4.31 -7.55
C ALA A 7 13.09 2.81 -7.85
N THR A 8 12.91 1.92 -6.86
CA THR A 8 12.93 0.46 -7.10
C THR A 8 11.77 -0.02 -7.94
N LEU A 9 10.56 0.52 -7.73
CA LEU A 9 9.39 0.17 -8.52
C LEU A 9 9.54 0.63 -9.98
N GLY A 10 10.31 1.67 -10.23
CA GLY A 10 10.62 2.13 -11.60
C GLY A 10 11.32 1.07 -12.45
N GLY A 11 12.15 0.21 -11.85
CA GLY A 11 12.83 -0.89 -12.56
C GLY A 11 11.89 -1.98 -13.08
N TRP A 12 10.64 -2.02 -12.61
CA TRP A 12 9.63 -2.96 -13.09
C TRP A 12 9.02 -2.53 -14.44
N PHE A 13 9.19 -1.26 -14.81
CA PHE A 13 8.74 -0.74 -16.10
C PHE A 13 9.77 -1.07 -17.17
N SER A 14 9.57 -2.21 -17.83
CA SER A 14 10.37 -2.62 -19.00
C SER A 14 9.66 -2.24 -20.31
N PRO A 15 10.41 -2.09 -21.42
CA PRO A 15 9.83 -1.80 -22.73
C PRO A 15 8.75 -2.80 -23.18
N SER A 16 8.83 -4.07 -22.72
CA SER A 16 7.87 -5.12 -23.02
C SER A 16 6.49 -4.90 -22.38
N VAL A 17 6.39 -4.09 -21.31
CA VAL A 17 5.11 -3.68 -20.71
C VAL A 17 4.31 -2.84 -21.70
N PHE A 18 4.98 -1.94 -22.44
CA PHE A 18 4.32 -1.07 -23.42
C PHE A 18 3.89 -1.80 -24.69
N GLN A 19 4.46 -2.97 -24.97
CA GLN A 19 4.01 -3.84 -26.06
C GLN A 19 2.65 -4.49 -25.76
N HIS A 20 2.24 -4.53 -24.49
CA HIS A 20 0.95 -5.08 -24.02
C HIS A 20 0.05 -3.96 -23.48
N ALA A 21 0.06 -2.79 -24.11
CA ALA A 21 -0.66 -1.60 -23.62
C ALA A 21 -2.18 -1.84 -23.46
N ASP A 22 -2.76 -2.67 -24.31
CA ASP A 22 -4.15 -3.14 -24.23
C ASP A 22 -4.42 -3.96 -22.96
N ALA A 23 -3.54 -4.92 -22.64
CA ALA A 23 -3.64 -5.71 -21.42
C ALA A 23 -3.41 -4.85 -20.16
N VAL A 24 -2.55 -3.82 -20.24
CA VAL A 24 -2.33 -2.87 -19.14
C VAL A 24 -3.59 -2.05 -18.88
N LEU A 25 -4.23 -1.51 -19.91
CA LEU A 25 -5.49 -0.78 -19.77
C LEU A 25 -6.61 -1.68 -19.22
N LEU A 26 -6.71 -2.91 -19.72
CA LEU A 26 -7.69 -3.88 -19.24
C LEU A 26 -7.46 -4.25 -17.77
N SER A 27 -6.21 -4.44 -17.34
CA SER A 27 -5.89 -4.76 -15.95
C SER A 27 -6.13 -3.57 -15.00
N LEU A 28 -5.85 -2.34 -15.44
CA LEU A 28 -6.21 -1.13 -14.68
C LEU A 28 -7.73 -0.97 -14.56
N GLY A 29 -8.47 -1.20 -15.64
CA GLY A 29 -9.94 -1.22 -15.62
C GLY A 29 -10.48 -2.31 -14.71
N GLY A 30 -9.93 -3.53 -14.79
CA GLY A 30 -10.27 -4.65 -13.92
C GLY A 30 -10.00 -4.36 -12.45
N LEU A 31 -8.88 -3.71 -12.13
CA LEU A 31 -8.56 -3.28 -10.76
C LEU A 31 -9.56 -2.24 -10.23
N ALA A 32 -9.89 -1.24 -11.05
CA ALA A 32 -10.89 -0.24 -10.68
C ALA A 32 -12.28 -0.86 -10.45
N ALA A 33 -12.70 -1.77 -11.34
CA ALA A 33 -13.93 -2.52 -11.21
C ALA A 33 -13.94 -3.41 -9.96
N PHE A 34 -12.82 -4.09 -9.68
CA PHE A 34 -12.67 -4.91 -8.48
C PHE A 34 -12.80 -4.09 -7.19
N ILE A 35 -12.13 -2.94 -7.11
CA ILE A 35 -12.24 -2.02 -5.96
C ILE A 35 -13.69 -1.54 -5.78
N ALA A 36 -14.37 -1.18 -6.87
CA ALA A 36 -15.75 -0.74 -6.81
C ALA A 36 -16.70 -1.88 -6.37
N ALA A 37 -16.51 -3.09 -6.90
CA ALA A 37 -17.30 -4.26 -6.55
C ALA A 37 -17.09 -4.70 -5.10
N GLU A 38 -15.83 -4.74 -4.63
CA GLU A 38 -15.50 -5.03 -3.24
C GLU A 38 -16.14 -3.99 -2.30
N GLY A 39 -15.97 -2.69 -2.60
CA GLY A 39 -16.57 -1.62 -1.80
C GLY A 39 -18.09 -1.70 -1.75
N ALA A 40 -18.75 -2.00 -2.87
CA ALA A 40 -20.20 -2.18 -2.92
C ALA A 40 -20.65 -3.41 -2.10
N LEU A 41 -19.95 -4.54 -2.23
CA LEU A 41 -20.29 -5.77 -1.52
C LEU A 41 -20.14 -5.60 0.00
N VAL A 42 -19.03 -5.00 0.44
CA VAL A 42 -18.77 -4.72 1.87
C VAL A 42 -19.79 -3.71 2.41
N TYR A 43 -20.14 -2.68 1.65
CA TYR A 43 -21.20 -1.73 2.02
C TYR A 43 -22.54 -2.43 2.24
N VAL A 44 -22.97 -3.28 1.28
CA VAL A 44 -24.21 -4.04 1.39
C VAL A 44 -24.19 -4.96 2.61
N TYR A 45 -23.06 -5.64 2.86
CA TYR A 45 -22.90 -6.47 4.05
C TYR A 45 -23.05 -5.66 5.35
N PHE A 46 -22.40 -4.50 5.46
CA PHE A 46 -22.54 -3.65 6.65
C PHE A 46 -23.95 -3.09 6.84
N ARG A 47 -24.65 -2.80 5.75
CA ARG A 47 -26.04 -2.33 5.79
C ARG A 47 -27.02 -3.41 6.20
N LEU A 48 -26.93 -4.59 5.58
CA LEU A 48 -27.94 -5.63 5.73
C LEU A 48 -27.65 -6.59 6.88
N VAL A 49 -26.38 -6.89 7.15
CA VAL A 49 -25.98 -7.89 8.15
C VAL A 49 -25.52 -7.23 9.45
N ALA A 50 -24.67 -6.20 9.37
CA ALA A 50 -24.14 -5.53 10.56
C ALA A 50 -25.05 -4.42 11.12
N GLY A 51 -26.06 -3.98 10.34
CA GLY A 51 -27.02 -2.97 10.77
C GLY A 51 -26.44 -1.56 10.92
N PHE A 52 -25.32 -1.23 10.27
CA PHE A 52 -24.71 0.10 10.34
C PHE A 52 -25.56 1.13 9.60
N ASP A 53 -25.53 2.38 10.04
CA ASP A 53 -26.11 3.50 9.30
C ASP A 53 -25.40 3.74 7.96
N HIS A 54 -26.01 4.54 7.08
CA HIS A 54 -25.48 4.76 5.74
C HIS A 54 -24.09 5.39 5.72
N ALA A 55 -23.82 6.36 6.59
CA ALA A 55 -22.53 7.03 6.65
C ALA A 55 -21.46 6.05 7.15
N THR A 56 -21.70 5.39 8.29
CA THR A 56 -20.77 4.41 8.86
C THR A 56 -20.48 3.28 7.89
N ALA A 57 -21.50 2.71 7.25
CA ALA A 57 -21.31 1.61 6.28
C ALA A 57 -20.49 2.06 5.06
N TYR A 58 -20.78 3.25 4.51
CA TYR A 58 -20.10 3.74 3.31
C TYR A 58 -18.63 4.08 3.58
N PHE A 59 -18.36 4.87 4.62
CA PHE A 59 -16.99 5.27 4.97
C PHE A 59 -16.15 4.12 5.51
N SER A 60 -16.77 3.08 6.09
CA SER A 60 -16.08 1.85 6.48
C SER A 60 -15.76 0.92 5.30
N ALA A 61 -16.57 0.93 4.24
CA ALA A 61 -16.40 0.06 3.09
C ALA A 61 -15.38 0.60 2.07
N MET A 62 -15.33 1.91 1.89
CA MET A 62 -14.53 2.52 0.83
C MET A 62 -13.03 2.59 1.19
N PRO A 63 -12.12 2.14 0.31
CA PRO A 63 -10.68 2.25 0.53
C PRO A 63 -10.20 3.71 0.42
N ARG A 64 -9.83 4.32 1.54
CA ARG A 64 -9.12 5.63 1.56
C ARG A 64 -8.29 5.83 2.84
N GLY A 65 -7.69 7.00 2.99
CA GLY A 65 -6.95 7.38 4.20
C GLY A 65 -7.82 7.25 5.44
N LEU A 66 -7.31 6.55 6.46
CA LEU A 66 -8.01 6.30 7.72
C LEU A 66 -8.57 7.59 8.33
N VAL A 67 -7.71 8.62 8.45
CA VAL A 67 -8.07 9.90 9.06
C VAL A 67 -9.18 10.57 8.24
N ASP A 68 -9.02 10.68 6.92
CA ASP A 68 -10.01 11.30 6.04
C ASP A 68 -11.39 10.64 6.15
N MET A 69 -11.45 9.31 6.17
CA MET A 69 -12.72 8.57 6.23
C MET A 69 -13.41 8.73 7.59
N VAL A 70 -12.63 8.75 8.68
CA VAL A 70 -13.15 8.95 10.02
C VAL A 70 -13.71 10.37 10.16
N THR A 71 -12.97 11.38 9.70
CA THR A 71 -13.41 12.79 9.75
C THR A 71 -14.65 13.02 8.88
N LEU A 72 -14.64 12.56 7.62
CA LEU A 72 -15.79 12.70 6.73
C LEU A 72 -17.01 11.90 7.22
N GLY A 73 -16.78 10.74 7.83
CA GLY A 73 -17.83 9.95 8.45
C GLY A 73 -18.51 10.68 9.60
N LEU A 74 -17.72 11.27 10.49
CA LEU A 74 -18.22 12.09 11.59
C LEU A 74 -19.03 13.30 11.09
N GLU A 75 -18.53 14.01 10.08
CA GLU A 75 -19.23 15.14 9.45
C GLU A 75 -20.59 14.74 8.85
N ARG A 76 -20.78 13.47 8.51
CA ARG A 76 -22.02 12.91 7.97
C ARG A 76 -22.85 12.15 9.01
N GLY A 77 -22.49 12.27 10.30
CA GLY A 77 -23.21 11.67 11.41
C GLY A 77 -22.98 10.16 11.60
N GLY A 78 -21.93 9.60 10.99
CA GLY A 78 -21.52 8.21 11.20
C GLY A 78 -20.67 8.02 12.46
N ASP A 79 -20.56 6.78 12.91
CA ASP A 79 -19.75 6.40 14.07
C ASP A 79 -18.26 6.33 13.68
N GLU A 80 -17.55 7.41 14.00
CA GLU A 80 -16.10 7.58 13.85
C GLU A 80 -15.27 6.41 14.42
N LYS A 81 -15.71 5.80 15.53
CA LYS A 81 -14.98 4.72 16.21
C LYS A 81 -15.10 3.44 15.42
N MET A 82 -16.29 3.15 14.92
CA MET A 82 -16.53 1.96 14.08
C MET A 82 -15.82 2.09 12.73
N ILE A 83 -15.85 3.27 12.11
CA ILE A 83 -15.11 3.54 10.86
C ILE A 83 -13.61 3.34 11.08
N ALA A 84 -13.05 3.91 12.15
CA ALA A 84 -11.64 3.76 12.47
C ALA A 84 -11.25 2.29 12.72
N LEU A 85 -12.11 1.57 13.45
CA LEU A 85 -11.91 0.16 13.78
C LEU A 85 -11.86 -0.71 12.52
N VAL A 86 -12.85 -0.58 11.63
CA VAL A 86 -12.94 -1.37 10.38
C VAL A 86 -11.76 -1.08 9.47
N GLN A 87 -11.39 0.19 9.28
CA GLN A 87 -10.31 0.55 8.39
C GLN A 87 -8.95 0.06 8.94
N ALA A 88 -8.74 0.10 10.26
CA ALA A 88 -7.57 -0.51 10.89
C ALA A 88 -7.59 -2.05 10.78
N ALA A 89 -8.75 -2.68 10.99
CA ALA A 89 -8.97 -4.11 10.82
C ALA A 89 -8.53 -4.58 9.44
N ARG A 90 -8.98 -3.86 8.42
CA ARG A 90 -8.76 -4.19 7.01
C ARG A 90 -7.28 -4.22 6.68
N ILE A 91 -6.51 -3.24 7.14
CA ILE A 91 -5.06 -3.20 6.92
C ILE A 91 -4.39 -4.45 7.51
N ILE A 92 -4.74 -4.81 8.74
CA ILE A 92 -4.15 -5.98 9.43
C ILE A 92 -4.59 -7.29 8.75
N LEU A 93 -5.89 -7.43 8.47
CA LEU A 93 -6.46 -8.63 7.86
C LEU A 93 -5.91 -8.84 6.45
N VAL A 94 -5.87 -7.81 5.62
CA VAL A 94 -5.29 -7.91 4.28
C VAL A 94 -3.80 -8.20 4.37
N ALA A 95 -3.03 -7.53 5.23
CA ALA A 95 -1.61 -7.79 5.38
C ALA A 95 -1.29 -9.24 5.80
N LEU A 96 -2.14 -9.82 6.66
CA LEU A 96 -1.97 -11.20 7.13
C LEU A 96 -2.51 -12.22 6.14
N VAL A 97 -3.69 -12.02 5.55
CA VAL A 97 -4.39 -13.02 4.72
C VAL A 97 -3.90 -13.01 3.28
N LEU A 98 -3.64 -11.83 2.70
CA LEU A 98 -3.28 -11.68 1.30
C LEU A 98 -2.08 -12.56 0.86
N PRO A 99 -0.94 -12.64 1.59
CA PRO A 99 0.17 -13.48 1.14
C PRO A 99 -0.19 -14.97 1.09
N PHE A 100 -1.00 -15.46 2.02
CA PHE A 100 -1.47 -16.86 2.00
C PHE A 100 -2.48 -17.09 0.89
N LEU A 101 -3.38 -16.14 0.65
CA LEU A 101 -4.38 -16.20 -0.40
C LEU A 101 -3.73 -16.25 -1.79
N ILE A 102 -2.71 -15.42 -2.03
CA ILE A 102 -1.95 -15.45 -3.29
C ILE A 102 -1.32 -16.83 -3.48
N ARG A 103 -0.68 -17.37 -2.44
CA ARG A 103 -0.05 -18.70 -2.49
C ARG A 103 -1.04 -19.83 -2.78
N SER A 104 -2.22 -19.80 -2.17
CA SER A 104 -3.21 -20.87 -2.31
C SER A 104 -3.89 -20.85 -3.68
N VAL A 105 -4.25 -19.67 -4.19
CA VAL A 105 -4.97 -19.53 -5.46
C VAL A 105 -4.06 -19.75 -6.67
N THR A 106 -2.86 -19.16 -6.65
CA THR A 106 -1.96 -19.23 -7.81
C THR A 106 -1.05 -20.45 -7.79
N GLY A 107 -0.92 -21.14 -6.65
CA GLY A 107 0.08 -22.19 -6.42
C GLY A 107 1.53 -21.67 -6.41
N VAL A 108 1.73 -20.42 -6.84
CA VAL A 108 3.00 -19.71 -6.80
C VAL A 108 3.10 -19.10 -5.42
N ALA A 109 4.09 -19.53 -4.63
CA ALA A 109 4.45 -18.77 -3.43
C ALA A 109 4.67 -17.32 -3.89
N PRO A 110 4.00 -16.31 -3.28
CA PRO A 110 4.09 -14.92 -3.72
C PRO A 110 5.55 -14.64 -4.03
N HIS A 111 5.78 -14.21 -5.28
CA HIS A 111 7.10 -14.09 -5.91
C HIS A 111 8.08 -13.73 -4.81
N ARG A 112 9.04 -14.62 -4.48
CA ARG A 112 9.99 -14.40 -3.39
C ARG A 112 10.67 -13.07 -3.67
N THR A 113 10.10 -11.99 -3.14
CA THR A 113 10.76 -10.74 -2.80
C THR A 113 11.42 -10.94 -1.44
N VAL A 114 11.94 -12.16 -1.19
CA VAL A 114 13.32 -12.20 -0.73
C VAL A 114 14.06 -11.66 -1.94
N ALA A 115 14.36 -10.35 -1.98
CA ALA A 115 15.36 -9.85 -2.91
C ALA A 115 16.44 -10.91 -2.97
N ALA A 116 16.71 -11.46 -4.16
CA ALA A 116 17.87 -12.34 -4.35
C ALA A 116 18.99 -11.68 -3.56
N PHE A 117 19.64 -12.39 -2.62
CA PHE A 117 20.49 -11.75 -1.61
C PHE A 117 21.53 -10.85 -2.30
N VAL A 118 21.20 -9.57 -2.48
CA VAL A 118 22.05 -8.59 -3.14
C VAL A 118 22.99 -8.15 -2.05
N ARG A 119 24.18 -8.77 -2.08
CA ARG A 119 25.25 -8.48 -1.13
C ARG A 119 25.55 -6.99 -1.19
N LEU A 120 25.76 -6.35 -0.04
CA LEU A 120 26.23 -4.95 -0.03
C LEU A 120 27.52 -4.79 -0.84
N ALA A 121 28.34 -5.84 -0.92
CA ALA A 121 29.57 -5.87 -1.69
C ALA A 121 29.38 -5.84 -3.22
N SER A 122 28.17 -6.13 -3.74
CA SER A 122 27.88 -6.02 -5.17
C SER A 122 27.29 -4.65 -5.55
N LEU A 123 27.14 -3.74 -4.60
CA LEU A 123 26.74 -2.36 -4.91
C LEU A 123 27.93 -1.64 -5.54
N HIS A 124 27.86 -1.40 -6.83
CA HIS A 124 28.81 -0.49 -7.45
C HIS A 124 28.46 0.95 -7.08
N ALA A 125 29.48 1.81 -6.99
CA ALA A 125 29.28 3.25 -6.79
C ALA A 125 28.35 3.86 -7.85
N ASN A 126 28.31 3.25 -9.05
CA ASN A 126 27.41 3.61 -10.13
C ASN A 126 25.93 3.39 -9.78
N ASP A 127 25.58 2.30 -9.09
CA ASP A 127 24.19 2.01 -8.72
C ASP A 127 23.66 3.00 -7.68
N VAL A 128 24.52 3.36 -6.72
CA VAL A 128 24.21 4.40 -5.73
C VAL A 128 24.07 5.76 -6.39
N LEU A 129 24.94 6.08 -7.36
CA LEU A 129 24.87 7.33 -8.12
C LEU A 129 23.56 7.43 -8.88
N TRP A 130 23.18 6.40 -9.65
CA TRP A 130 21.95 6.41 -10.43
C TRP A 130 20.68 6.38 -9.57
N LEU A 131 20.68 5.61 -8.47
CA LEU A 131 19.58 5.65 -7.50
C LEU A 131 19.45 7.05 -6.88
N SER A 132 20.57 7.66 -6.49
CA SER A 132 20.57 9.03 -5.95
C SER A 132 20.07 10.03 -6.99
N ALA A 133 20.48 9.90 -8.26
CA ALA A 133 20.03 10.73 -9.36
C ALA A 133 18.53 10.57 -9.62
N ALA A 134 18.00 9.34 -9.60
CA ALA A 134 16.57 9.07 -9.75
C ALA A 134 15.75 9.72 -8.62
N VAL A 135 16.25 9.72 -7.38
CA VAL A 135 15.60 10.40 -6.26
C VAL A 135 15.72 11.91 -6.35
N LEU A 136 16.93 12.44 -6.57
CA LEU A 136 17.24 13.87 -6.60
C LEU A 136 16.57 14.58 -7.77
N LEU A 137 16.43 13.92 -8.93
CA LEU A 137 15.73 14.48 -10.09
C LEU A 137 14.25 14.15 -10.08
N GLY A 138 13.89 12.94 -9.65
CA GLY A 138 12.50 12.47 -9.67
C GLY A 138 11.61 13.17 -8.66
N VAL A 139 12.07 13.45 -7.44
CA VAL A 139 11.26 14.18 -6.43
C VAL A 139 10.87 15.58 -6.90
N PRO A 140 11.81 16.48 -7.30
CA PRO A 140 11.45 17.81 -7.75
C PRO A 140 10.62 17.78 -9.04
N ALA A 141 10.92 16.86 -9.97
CA ALA A 141 10.09 16.66 -11.16
C ALA A 141 8.65 16.26 -10.78
N GLY A 142 8.47 15.31 -9.87
CA GLY A 142 7.15 14.89 -9.38
C GLY A 142 6.39 16.01 -8.66
N ILE A 143 7.11 16.89 -7.96
CA ILE A 143 6.54 18.09 -7.33
C ILE A 143 6.10 19.10 -8.39
N PHE A 144 6.95 19.36 -9.38
CA PHE A 144 6.69 20.30 -10.48
C PHE A 144 5.50 19.86 -11.34
N LEU A 145 5.44 18.56 -11.70
CA LEU A 145 4.34 17.96 -12.46
C LEU A 145 3.06 17.74 -11.64
N ARG A 146 3.06 18.08 -10.34
CA ARG A 146 1.92 17.94 -9.43
C ARG A 146 1.32 16.51 -9.39
N LEU A 147 2.17 15.49 -9.49
CA LEU A 147 1.72 14.11 -9.50
C LEU A 147 1.04 13.72 -8.17
N PRO A 148 -0.01 12.86 -8.20
CA PRO A 148 -0.50 12.23 -6.98
C PRO A 148 0.62 11.38 -6.37
N ALA A 149 0.88 11.48 -5.06
CA ALA A 149 2.04 10.85 -4.43
C ALA A 149 3.40 11.26 -5.04
N ARG A 150 3.65 12.58 -5.15
CA ARG A 150 4.87 13.23 -5.68
C ARG A 150 6.19 12.55 -5.32
N TYR A 151 6.35 12.17 -4.05
CA TYR A 151 7.57 11.53 -3.52
C TYR A 151 7.73 10.06 -3.90
N LEU A 152 6.71 9.42 -4.46
CA LEU A 152 6.74 8.04 -4.95
C LEU A 152 6.79 8.02 -6.48
N LEU A 153 5.80 8.65 -7.13
CA LEU A 153 5.66 8.63 -8.58
C LEU A 153 6.80 9.36 -9.30
N GLY A 154 7.32 10.45 -8.73
CA GLY A 154 8.43 11.19 -9.32
C GLY A 154 9.69 10.33 -9.49
N PRO A 155 10.25 9.77 -8.40
CA PRO A 155 11.37 8.83 -8.45
C PRO A 155 11.10 7.57 -9.27
N MET A 156 9.85 7.06 -9.25
CA MET A 156 9.45 5.90 -10.06
C MET A 156 9.53 6.19 -11.56
N SER A 157 9.01 7.33 -12.00
CA SER A 157 9.09 7.76 -13.41
C SER A 157 10.53 8.03 -13.85
N ALA A 158 11.32 8.70 -13.01
CA ALA A 158 12.73 8.96 -13.31
C ALA A 158 13.52 7.64 -13.46
N SER A 159 13.33 6.70 -12.53
CA SER A 159 13.94 5.37 -12.57
C SER A 159 13.47 4.54 -13.78
N ALA A 160 12.18 4.57 -14.11
CA ALA A 160 11.64 3.89 -15.27
C ALA A 160 12.28 4.39 -16.58
N ILE A 161 12.45 5.71 -16.74
CA ILE A 161 13.11 6.30 -17.91
C ILE A 161 14.57 5.85 -18.01
N MET A 162 15.29 5.79 -16.88
CA MET A 162 16.68 5.33 -16.83
C MET A 162 16.80 3.84 -17.22
N HIS A 163 15.90 2.99 -16.74
CA HIS A 163 15.86 1.56 -17.08
C HIS A 163 15.46 1.30 -18.54
N ILE A 164 14.47 2.05 -19.06
CA ILE A 164 14.05 1.96 -20.48
C ILE A 164 15.19 2.37 -21.42
N LYS A 165 16.00 3.36 -21.03
CA LYS A 165 17.19 3.78 -21.78
C LYS A 165 18.39 2.81 -21.64
N GLY A 166 18.26 1.75 -20.84
CA GLY A 166 19.34 0.79 -20.59
C GLY A 166 20.51 1.37 -19.79
N LEU A 167 20.33 2.53 -19.13
CA LEU A 167 21.40 3.21 -18.40
C LEU A 167 21.75 2.51 -17.09
N THR A 168 20.83 1.71 -16.54
CA THR A 168 20.89 1.23 -15.15
C THR A 168 20.16 -0.09 -14.93
N GLN A 169 20.67 -0.92 -14.01
CA GLN A 169 20.00 -2.12 -13.46
C GLN A 169 20.16 -2.16 -11.93
N PHE A 170 19.91 -1.05 -11.25
CA PHE A 170 20.15 -0.99 -9.81
C PHE A 170 19.07 -1.76 -9.04
N GLU A 171 19.50 -2.67 -8.16
CA GLU A 171 18.63 -3.37 -7.21
C GLU A 171 18.96 -2.92 -5.77
N LEU A 172 17.93 -2.86 -4.91
CA LEU A 172 18.15 -2.48 -3.52
C LEU A 172 18.86 -3.63 -2.77
N PRO A 173 19.91 -3.34 -1.98
CA PRO A 173 20.56 -4.36 -1.18
C PRO A 173 19.60 -4.92 -0.13
N THR A 174 19.78 -6.19 0.25
CA THR A 174 18.88 -6.86 1.21
C THR A 174 18.76 -6.10 2.53
N ALA A 175 19.81 -5.38 2.98
CA ALA A 175 19.75 -4.54 4.17
C ALA A 175 18.76 -3.38 4.07
N ALA A 176 18.65 -2.74 2.89
CA ALA A 176 17.67 -1.68 2.68
C ALA A 176 16.24 -2.23 2.70
N GLN A 177 16.04 -3.43 2.16
CA GLN A 177 14.75 -4.11 2.19
C GLN A 177 14.36 -4.59 3.59
N VAL A 178 15.32 -5.07 4.38
CA VAL A 178 15.13 -5.36 5.81
C VAL A 178 14.78 -4.09 6.58
N PHE A 179 15.44 -2.96 6.32
CA PHE A 179 15.11 -1.68 6.95
C PHE A 179 13.70 -1.18 6.57
N ILE A 180 13.31 -1.30 5.30
CA ILE A 180 11.97 -0.97 4.82
C ILE A 180 10.92 -1.88 5.48
N GLY A 181 11.17 -3.18 5.50
CA GLY A 181 10.30 -4.18 6.13
C GLY A 181 10.18 -3.96 7.64
N ALA A 182 11.29 -3.71 8.33
CA ALA A 182 11.32 -3.41 9.76
C ALA A 182 10.58 -2.11 10.07
N THR A 183 10.79 -1.04 9.29
CA THR A 183 10.07 0.24 9.49
C THR A 183 8.56 0.07 9.31
N ASN A 184 8.14 -0.70 8.29
CA ASN A 184 6.73 -1.02 8.08
C ASN A 184 6.18 -1.91 9.21
N GLY A 185 6.94 -2.91 9.67
CA GLY A 185 6.55 -3.80 10.77
C GLY A 185 6.46 -3.08 12.13
N CYS A 186 7.36 -2.13 12.41
CA CYS A 186 7.37 -1.33 13.63
C CYS A 186 6.09 -0.50 13.80
N ARG A 187 5.37 -0.17 12.70
CA ARG A 187 4.05 0.48 12.79
C ARG A 187 3.00 -0.36 13.51
N PHE A 188 3.25 -1.67 13.64
CA PHE A 188 2.35 -2.63 14.28
C PHE A 188 2.93 -3.24 15.57
N ALA A 189 4.15 -2.88 15.96
CA ALA A 189 4.86 -3.48 17.10
C ALA A 189 4.13 -3.31 18.45
N PHE A 190 3.23 -2.33 18.56
CA PHE A 190 2.46 -2.04 19.77
C PHE A 190 0.96 -2.35 19.65
N ALA A 191 0.53 -3.11 18.64
CA ALA A 191 -0.87 -3.55 18.55
C ALA A 191 -1.09 -4.78 19.45
N PRO A 192 -1.79 -4.66 20.61
CA PRO A 192 -1.98 -5.80 21.49
C PRO A 192 -2.85 -6.86 20.79
N PRO A 193 -2.49 -8.16 20.84
CA PRO A 193 -3.17 -9.23 20.11
C PRO A 193 -4.65 -9.36 20.47
N ARG A 194 -5.02 -8.99 21.71
CA ARG A 194 -6.42 -8.92 22.17
C ARG A 194 -7.27 -7.87 21.43
N LYS A 195 -6.69 -6.73 21.03
CA LYS A 195 -7.40 -5.72 20.22
C LYS A 195 -7.59 -6.21 18.79
N ILE A 196 -6.60 -6.93 18.25
CA ILE A 196 -6.70 -7.56 16.91
C ILE A 196 -7.83 -8.60 16.88
N THR A 197 -7.93 -9.46 17.89
CA THR A 197 -9.04 -10.42 18.00
C THR A 197 -10.39 -9.77 18.28
N GLY A 198 -10.44 -8.67 19.04
CA GLY A 198 -11.70 -7.93 19.29
C GLY A 198 -12.25 -7.25 18.03
N VAL A 199 -11.35 -6.73 17.20
CA VAL A 199 -11.64 -6.17 15.88
C VAL A 199 -12.16 -7.24 14.91
N ILE A 200 -11.50 -8.40 14.84
CA ILE A 200 -11.92 -9.52 13.97
C ILE A 200 -13.25 -10.13 14.45
N ALA A 201 -13.48 -10.16 15.76
CA ALA A 201 -14.71 -10.70 16.35
C ALA A 201 -15.89 -9.74 16.32
N CYS A 202 -15.72 -8.51 15.80
CA CYS A 202 -16.72 -7.44 15.85
C CYS A 202 -17.36 -7.30 17.25
N ARG A 203 -16.60 -7.60 18.32
CA ARG A 203 -17.05 -7.35 19.69
C ARG A 203 -16.72 -5.90 19.97
N SER A 204 -17.76 -5.09 20.18
CA SER A 204 -17.67 -3.73 20.71
C SER A 204 -16.58 -3.66 21.76
N VAL A 205 -15.42 -3.10 21.41
CA VAL A 205 -14.31 -2.95 22.35
C VAL A 205 -14.76 -1.87 23.33
N PRO A 206 -15.13 -2.21 24.58
CA PRO A 206 -15.38 -1.17 25.56
C PRO A 206 -14.00 -0.57 25.90
N GLN A 207 -13.97 0.74 26.08
CA GLN A 207 -12.82 1.52 26.60
C GLN A 207 -11.76 1.96 25.59
N PHE A 208 -12.14 2.90 24.72
CA PHE A 208 -11.34 4.10 24.54
C PHE A 208 -11.63 5.07 25.69
N CYS A 209 -11.02 4.80 26.86
CA CYS A 209 -10.90 5.77 27.93
C CYS A 209 -9.40 5.93 28.18
N CYS A 210 -8.74 6.74 27.36
CA CYS A 210 -7.50 7.38 27.77
C CYS A 210 -7.92 8.74 28.34
N PRO A 211 -7.79 8.99 29.64
CA PRO A 211 -8.01 10.31 30.19
C PRO A 211 -6.87 11.20 29.70
N LEU A 212 -7.24 12.35 29.12
CA LEU A 212 -6.34 13.47 28.94
C LEU A 212 -5.66 13.79 30.28
N ARG A 213 -4.33 13.72 30.31
CA ARG A 213 -3.50 14.54 31.18
C ARG A 213 -2.21 14.90 30.47
#